data_AF-A0A6H1NLF0-F1
#
_entry.id   AF-A0A6H1NLF0-F1
#
_cell.length_a   1.000
_cell.length_b   1.000
_cell.length_c   1.000
_cell.angle_alpha   90.00
_cell.angle_beta   90.00
_cell.angle_gamma   90.00
#
_symmetry.space_group_name_H-M   'P 1'
#
loop_
_entity.id
_entity.type
_entity.pdbx_description
1 polymer ?
#
loop_
_entity_poly.entity_id
_entity_poly.type
_entity_poly.pdbx_seq_one_letter_code
_entity_poly.pdbx_strand_id
1 'polypeptide(L)'
;MKYPHSAPLVLTRRLNAPAAMPVVEAALRVLSRAGLEGAAAVHVLRAFIAFLIGTLAREVGSAPTCAGADPGVVAGRERDLVKGGLPAVAAVAADLEFCDREAEMEFGLELFVDGVRRRVDAAG
;
A
#
# COMPACT_ATOMS: atom_id res chain seq x y z
N MET A 1 -3.19 12.51 -12.95
CA MET A 1 -4.34 11.61 -12.70
C MET A 1 -5.62 12.22 -13.26
N LYS A 2 -6.42 11.46 -14.03
CA LYS A 2 -7.63 11.97 -14.72
C LYS A 2 -8.86 12.11 -13.80
N TYR A 3 -8.86 11.52 -12.60
CA TYR A 3 -9.99 11.57 -11.66
C TYR A 3 -9.50 11.61 -10.19
N PRO A 4 -9.11 12.77 -9.65
CA PRO A 4 -8.53 12.89 -8.30
C PRO A 4 -9.49 12.55 -7.14
N HIS A 5 -10.80 12.40 -7.40
CA HIS A 5 -11.81 12.03 -6.39
C HIS A 5 -12.37 10.61 -6.56
N SER A 6 -11.79 9.78 -7.42
CA SER A 6 -12.25 8.38 -7.57
C SER A 6 -11.71 7.45 -6.48
N ALA A 7 -10.58 7.79 -5.85
CA ALA A 7 -9.97 6.98 -4.80
C ALA A 7 -10.93 6.71 -3.61
N PRO A 8 -11.64 7.70 -3.03
CA PRO A 8 -12.63 7.46 -1.99
C PRO A 8 -13.80 6.55 -2.43
N LEU A 9 -14.17 6.58 -3.71
CA LEU A 9 -15.24 5.73 -4.25
C LEU A 9 -14.80 4.26 -4.39
N VAL A 10 -13.53 4.02 -4.70
CA VAL A 10 -12.96 2.66 -4.68
C VAL A 10 -12.92 2.11 -3.26
N LEU A 11 -12.61 2.95 -2.27
CA LEU A 11 -12.55 2.56 -0.85
C LEU A 11 -13.92 2.18 -0.26
N THR A 12 -15.00 2.75 -0.77
CA THR A 12 -16.37 2.49 -0.30
C THR A 12 -17.09 1.39 -1.09
N ARG A 13 -16.50 0.93 -2.19
CA ARG A 13 -17.11 -0.09 -3.04
C ARG A 13 -16.96 -1.47 -2.39
N ARG A 14 -18.10 -2.05 -2.02
CA ARG A 14 -18.20 -3.43 -1.58
C ARG A 14 -17.64 -4.39 -2.65
N LEU A 15 -16.52 -5.05 -2.36
CA LEU A 15 -15.87 -6.03 -3.26
C LEU A 15 -16.71 -7.30 -3.49
N ASN A 16 -17.75 -7.51 -2.68
CA ASN A 16 -18.77 -8.53 -2.90
C ASN A 16 -19.95 -8.05 -3.77
N ALA A 17 -19.88 -6.85 -4.35
CA ALA A 17 -20.83 -6.43 -5.35
C ALA A 17 -20.65 -7.25 -6.64
N PRO A 18 -21.73 -7.66 -7.34
CA PRO A 18 -21.65 -8.44 -8.58
C PRO A 18 -20.70 -7.81 -9.63
N ALA A 19 -20.63 -6.49 -9.67
CA ALA A 19 -19.78 -5.74 -10.59
C ALA A 19 -18.26 -5.82 -10.29
N ALA A 20 -17.85 -6.35 -9.14
CA ALA A 20 -16.44 -6.60 -8.80
C ALA A 20 -15.99 -8.03 -9.13
N MET A 21 -16.94 -8.96 -9.37
CA MET A 21 -16.65 -10.38 -9.60
C MET A 21 -15.74 -10.64 -10.81
N PRO A 22 -15.86 -9.92 -11.96
CA PRO A 22 -14.92 -10.11 -13.07
C PRO A 22 -13.46 -9.78 -12.72
N VAL A 23 -13.25 -8.79 -11.84
CA VAL A 23 -11.90 -8.40 -11.38
C VAL A 23 -11.34 -9.44 -10.42
N VAL A 24 -12.18 -9.93 -9.49
CA VAL A 24 -11.83 -11.01 -8.57
C VAL A 24 -11.46 -12.29 -9.34
N GLU A 25 -12.28 -12.68 -10.31
CA GLU A 25 -12.03 -13.84 -11.19
C GLU A 25 -10.69 -13.70 -11.94
N ALA A 26 -10.44 -12.53 -12.53
CA ALA A 26 -9.19 -12.29 -13.26
C ALA A 26 -7.96 -12.41 -12.33
N ALA A 27 -8.02 -11.86 -11.12
CA ALA A 27 -6.94 -11.95 -10.15
C ALA A 27 -6.70 -13.39 -9.69
N LEU A 28 -7.77 -14.14 -9.38
CA LEU A 28 -7.65 -15.54 -8.98
C LEU A 28 -7.10 -16.42 -10.10
N ARG A 29 -7.46 -16.16 -11.38
CA ARG A 29 -6.86 -16.86 -12.53
C ARG A 29 -5.36 -16.62 -12.66
N VAL A 30 -4.89 -15.40 -12.40
CA VAL A 30 -3.46 -15.09 -12.42
C VAL A 30 -2.74 -15.87 -11.31
N LEU A 31 -3.30 -15.90 -10.10
CA LEU A 31 -2.73 -16.64 -8.97
C LEU A 31 -2.72 -18.15 -9.22
N SER A 32 -3.80 -18.71 -9.77
CA SER A 32 -3.87 -20.14 -10.14
C SER A 32 -2.85 -20.51 -11.21
N ARG A 33 -2.65 -19.68 -12.24
CA ARG A 33 -1.57 -19.88 -13.23
C ARG A 33 -0.16 -19.84 -12.62
N ALA A 34 -0.01 -19.14 -11.50
CA ALA A 34 1.22 -19.11 -10.72
C ALA A 34 1.30 -20.25 -9.69
N GLY A 35 0.34 -21.18 -9.64
CA GLY A 35 0.36 -22.32 -8.71
C GLY A 35 -0.26 -22.05 -7.34
N LEU A 36 -0.86 -20.89 -7.11
CA LEU A 36 -1.59 -20.58 -5.87
C LEU A 36 -3.09 -20.81 -6.04
N GLU A 37 -3.67 -21.66 -5.18
CA GLU A 37 -5.09 -22.01 -5.23
C GLU A 37 -5.78 -21.90 -3.87
N GLY A 38 -7.10 -22.08 -3.87
CA GLY A 38 -7.92 -22.17 -2.66
C GLY A 38 -7.74 -20.98 -1.71
N ALA A 39 -7.59 -21.29 -0.43
CA ALA A 39 -7.47 -20.28 0.63
C ALA A 39 -6.25 -19.37 0.44
N ALA A 40 -5.12 -19.89 -0.04
CA ALA A 40 -3.90 -19.12 -0.22
C ALA A 40 -4.08 -18.02 -1.27
N ALA A 41 -4.69 -18.33 -2.42
CA ALA A 41 -5.00 -17.35 -3.45
C ALA A 41 -5.94 -16.24 -2.93
N VAL A 42 -6.94 -16.60 -2.13
CA VAL A 42 -7.87 -15.63 -1.51
C VAL A 42 -7.15 -14.73 -0.51
N HIS A 43 -6.23 -15.27 0.29
CA HIS A 43 -5.43 -14.46 1.22
C HIS A 43 -4.55 -13.45 0.47
N VAL A 44 -3.90 -13.87 -0.61
CA VAL A 44 -3.10 -12.97 -1.46
C VAL A 44 -3.96 -11.87 -2.07
N LEU A 45 -5.12 -12.21 -2.64
CA LEU A 45 -6.04 -11.22 -3.20
C LEU A 45 -6.49 -10.18 -2.15
N ARG A 46 -6.88 -10.64 -0.95
CA ARG A 46 -7.31 -9.74 0.14
C ARG A 46 -6.17 -8.85 0.63
N ALA A 47 -4.95 -9.39 0.72
CA ALA A 47 -3.78 -8.62 1.11
C ALA A 47 -3.43 -7.54 0.06
N PHE A 48 -3.52 -7.88 -1.23
CA PHE A 48 -3.31 -6.92 -2.32
C PHE A 48 -4.31 -5.77 -2.27
N ILE A 49 -5.59 -6.09 -2.07
CA ILE A 49 -6.65 -5.10 -1.91
C ILE A 49 -6.39 -4.19 -0.70
N ALA A 50 -6.03 -4.76 0.45
CA ALA A 50 -5.73 -3.99 1.65
C ALA A 50 -4.53 -3.06 1.44
N PHE A 51 -3.49 -3.51 0.73
CA PHE A 51 -2.35 -2.69 0.34
C PHE A 51 -2.78 -1.50 -0.52
N LEU A 52 -3.54 -1.74 -1.60
CA LEU A 52 -4.04 -0.68 -2.47
C LEU A 52 -4.91 0.33 -1.72
N ILE A 53 -5.83 -0.16 -0.88
CA ILE A 53 -6.69 0.67 -0.05
C ILE A 53 -5.86 1.53 0.91
N GLY A 54 -4.87 0.93 1.60
CA GLY A 54 -4.00 1.63 2.53
C GLY A 54 -3.16 2.72 1.86
N THR A 55 -2.65 2.45 0.65
CA THR A 55 -1.88 3.45 -0.10
C THR A 55 -2.77 4.59 -0.60
N LEU A 56 -3.97 4.29 -1.13
CA LEU A 56 -4.92 5.33 -1.52
C LEU A 56 -5.42 6.17 -0.33
N ALA A 57 -5.62 5.56 0.83
CA ALA A 57 -6.00 6.28 2.07
C ALA A 57 -4.93 7.29 2.52
N ARG A 58 -3.64 6.96 2.31
CA ARG A 58 -2.52 7.90 2.52
C ARG A 58 -2.57 9.07 1.54
N GLU A 59 -2.89 8.84 0.28
CA GLU A 59 -2.92 9.90 -0.74
C GLU A 59 -4.04 10.92 -0.55
N VAL A 60 -5.21 10.47 -0.06
CA VAL A 60 -6.38 11.35 0.16
C VAL A 60 -6.36 12.06 1.53
N GLY A 61 -5.24 11.98 2.27
CA GLY A 61 -5.06 12.69 3.53
C GLY A 61 -5.77 12.08 4.73
N SER A 62 -6.28 10.84 4.64
CA SER A 62 -6.89 10.16 5.78
C SER A 62 -5.89 9.41 6.66
N ALA A 63 -4.61 9.33 6.26
CA ALA A 63 -3.55 8.75 7.05
C ALA A 63 -2.45 9.80 7.35
N PRO A 64 -2.06 9.99 8.62
CA PRO A 64 -1.15 11.04 9.06
C PRO A 64 0.32 10.83 8.66
N THR A 65 0.65 9.75 7.94
CA THR A 65 2.05 9.36 7.67
C THR A 65 2.71 10.24 6.62
N CYS A 66 1.97 10.74 5.62
CA CYS A 66 2.49 11.51 4.50
C CYS A 66 1.72 12.83 4.35
N ALA A 67 1.90 13.74 5.31
CA ALA A 67 1.43 15.12 5.15
C ALA A 67 2.20 15.78 3.99
N GLY A 68 1.49 16.54 3.16
CA GLY A 68 2.02 17.11 1.92
C GLY A 68 3.28 17.97 2.10
N ALA A 69 4.07 18.04 1.03
CA ALA A 69 5.37 18.69 0.93
C ALA A 69 5.31 20.23 0.96
N ASP A 70 4.83 20.83 2.05
CA ASP A 70 5.17 22.22 2.34
C ASP A 70 6.58 22.25 2.98
N PRO A 71 7.59 22.87 2.33
CA PRO A 71 8.97 22.88 2.83
C PRO A 71 9.10 23.41 4.28
N GLY A 72 8.23 24.32 4.70
CA GLY A 72 8.22 24.85 6.08
C GLY A 72 7.72 23.84 7.12
N VAL A 73 6.83 22.94 6.71
CA VAL A 73 6.27 21.86 7.55
C VAL A 73 7.27 20.69 7.63
N VAL A 74 7.99 20.41 6.54
CA VAL A 74 9.01 19.33 6.46
C VAL A 74 10.16 19.58 7.44
N ALA A 75 10.76 20.77 7.44
CA ALA A 75 11.87 21.10 8.34
C ALA A 75 11.47 21.18 9.84
N GLY A 76 10.19 21.42 10.13
CA GLY A 76 9.65 21.34 11.50
C GLY A 76 9.59 19.90 11.99
N ARG A 77 9.16 18.99 11.11
CA ARG A 77 8.94 17.57 11.41
C ARG A 77 10.22 16.84 11.77
N GLU A 78 11.32 17.07 11.04
CA GLU A 78 12.62 16.45 11.35
C GLU A 78 13.06 16.76 12.79
N ARG A 79 12.97 18.04 13.16
CA ARG A 79 13.38 18.50 14.50
C ARG A 79 12.52 17.86 15.58
N ASP A 80 11.23 17.67 15.32
CA ASP A 80 10.33 17.01 16.26
C ASP A 80 10.66 15.51 16.39
N LEU A 81 10.99 14.84 15.27
CA LEU A 81 11.42 13.43 15.26
C LEU A 81 12.72 13.22 16.07
N VAL A 82 13.70 14.11 15.90
CA VAL A 82 14.98 14.05 16.65
C VAL A 82 14.77 14.35 18.14
N LYS A 83 13.93 15.34 18.47
CA LYS A 83 13.63 15.70 19.87
C LYS A 83 12.79 14.67 20.61
N GLY A 84 12.13 13.76 19.89
CA GLY A 84 11.28 12.71 20.47
C GLY A 84 12.01 11.68 21.34
N GLY A 85 13.36 11.66 21.34
CA GLY A 85 14.15 10.79 22.20
C GLY A 85 14.11 9.30 21.82
N LEU A 86 13.68 8.98 20.60
CA LEU A 86 13.60 7.63 20.05
C LEU A 86 14.81 7.37 19.15
N PRO A 87 15.83 6.59 19.58
CA PRO A 87 17.11 6.50 18.88
C PRO A 87 16.99 5.99 17.44
N ALA A 88 16.14 4.98 17.21
CA ALA A 88 15.90 4.45 15.88
C ALA A 88 15.22 5.46 14.94
N VAL A 89 14.32 6.30 15.47
CA VAL A 89 13.62 7.34 14.71
C VAL A 89 14.57 8.49 14.37
N ALA A 90 15.37 8.93 15.35
CA ALA A 90 16.35 9.98 15.15
C ALA A 90 17.40 9.58 14.09
N ALA A 91 17.78 8.31 14.01
CA ALA A 91 18.75 7.80 13.04
C ALA A 91 18.28 7.91 11.58
N VAL A 92 16.96 7.95 11.33
CA VAL A 92 16.36 8.04 9.99
C VAL A 92 15.40 9.22 9.88
N ALA A 93 15.57 10.26 10.70
CA ALA A 93 14.63 11.38 10.78
C ALA A 93 14.50 12.12 9.43
N ALA A 94 15.60 12.28 8.70
CA ALA A 94 15.63 12.86 7.36
C ALA A 94 14.89 12.02 6.31
N ASP A 95 14.85 10.69 6.45
CA ASP A 95 14.07 9.83 5.55
C ASP A 95 12.57 9.83 5.94
N LEU A 96 12.27 9.97 7.24
CA LEU A 96 10.90 9.98 7.76
C LEU A 96 10.18 11.33 7.57
N GLU A 97 10.92 12.43 7.40
CA GLU A 97 10.33 13.75 7.18
C GLU A 97 9.63 13.85 5.82
N PHE A 98 10.20 13.20 4.81
CA PHE A 98 9.79 13.25 3.42
C PHE A 98 9.20 11.92 2.98
N CYS A 99 8.03 11.96 2.35
CA CYS A 99 7.37 10.76 1.83
C CYS A 99 7.14 10.93 0.33
N ASP A 100 7.97 10.27 -0.47
CA ASP A 100 7.73 10.14 -1.90
C ASP A 100 6.67 9.07 -2.14
N ARG A 101 5.44 9.52 -2.38
CA ARG A 101 4.28 8.64 -2.55
C ARG A 101 4.44 7.62 -3.69
N GLU A 102 5.12 8.00 -4.77
CA GLU A 102 5.31 7.11 -5.92
C GLU A 102 6.34 6.03 -5.58
N ALA A 103 7.47 6.43 -4.99
CA ALA A 103 8.49 5.49 -4.53
C ALA A 103 7.96 4.51 -3.46
N GLU A 104 7.15 5.00 -2.52
CA GLU A 104 6.53 4.17 -1.47
C GLU A 104 5.53 3.14 -2.05
N MET A 105 4.79 3.50 -3.10
CA MET A 105 3.91 2.57 -3.80
C MET A 105 4.71 1.48 -4.52
N GLU A 106 5.73 1.88 -5.29
CA GLU A 106 6.60 0.95 -6.03
C GLU A 106 7.26 -0.05 -5.08
N PHE A 107 7.90 0.45 -4.02
CA PHE A 107 8.54 -0.37 -3.00
C PHE A 107 7.56 -1.36 -2.33
N GLY A 108 6.36 -0.88 -2.00
CA GLY A 108 5.32 -1.73 -1.42
C GLY A 108 4.83 -2.82 -2.38
N LEU A 109 4.72 -2.52 -3.67
CA LEU A 109 4.36 -3.50 -4.71
C LEU A 109 5.45 -4.55 -4.89
N GLU A 110 6.72 -4.15 -4.92
CA GLU A 110 7.86 -5.08 -5.00
C GLU A 110 7.85 -6.04 -3.80
N LEU A 111 7.75 -5.50 -2.58
CA LEU A 111 7.68 -6.30 -1.36
C LEU A 111 6.51 -7.28 -1.37
N PHE A 112 5.35 -6.83 -1.88
CA PHE A 112 4.17 -7.67 -2.02
C PHE A 112 4.40 -8.82 -3.00
N VAL A 113 4.89 -8.51 -4.21
CA VAL A 113 5.14 -9.49 -5.27
C VAL A 113 6.19 -10.52 -4.83
N ASP A 114 7.26 -10.08 -4.18
CA ASP A 114 8.28 -11.00 -3.64
C ASP A 114 7.71 -11.91 -2.55
N GLY A 115 6.82 -11.38 -1.70
CA GLY A 115 6.07 -12.18 -0.72
C GLY A 115 5.14 -13.21 -1.36
N VAL A 116 4.58 -12.93 -2.54
CA VAL A 116 3.77 -13.87 -3.32
C VAL A 116 4.65 -14.91 -4.00
N ARG A 117 5.77 -14.51 -4.63
CA ARG A 117 6.75 -15.42 -5.24
C ARG A 117 7.23 -16.48 -4.26
N ARG A 118 7.64 -16.06 -3.06
CA ARG A 118 8.05 -17.00 -1.99
C ARG A 118 6.97 -18.01 -1.61
N ARG A 119 5.68 -17.64 -1.72
CA ARG A 119 4.56 -18.55 -1.43
C ARG A 119 4.30 -19.52 -2.58
N VAL A 120 4.45 -19.06 -3.82
CA VAL A 120 4.42 -19.90 -5.02
C VAL A 120 5.52 -20.95 -4.93
N ASP A 121 6.76 -20.52 -4.66
CA ASP A 121 7.92 -21.41 -4.59
C ASP A 121 7.80 -22.43 -3.44
N ALA A 122 7.14 -22.06 -2.34
CA ALA A 122 6.90 -22.97 -1.22
C ALA A 122 5.72 -23.95 -1.44
N ALA A 123 4.88 -23.73 -2.47
CA ALA A 123 3.72 -24.54 -2.77
C ALA A 123 3.96 -25.57 -3.90
N GLY A 124 5.02 -25.39 -4.70
CA GLY A 124 5.47 -26.32 -5.74
C GLY A 124 6.46 -27.34 -5.22
#